data_AF-A0A8I2B2I1-F1
#
_entry.id   AF-A0A8I2B2I1-F1
#
_cell.length_a   1.000
_cell.length_b   1.000
_cell.length_c   1.000
_cell.angle_alpha   90.00
_cell.angle_beta   90.00
_cell.angle_gamma   90.00
#
_symmetry.space_group_name_H-M   'P 1'
#
loop_
_entity.id
_entity.type
_entity.pdbx_description
1 polymer ?
#
loop_
_entity_poly.entity_id
_entity_poly.type
_entity_poly.pdbx_seq_one_letter_code
_entity_poly.pdbx_strand_id
1 'polypeptide(L)' 'MKKIILLIPLFLAACDSAYTETDFLENKELMEKWVIKCEKASDPSDAVIENCRHLQKAQMKVFLGSLEELKNQKIKIK' A
#
# COMPACT_ATOMS: atom_id res chain seq x y z
N MET A 1 42.18 24.70 -18.75
CA MET A 1 42.06 23.25 -19.02
C MET A 1 40.85 22.71 -18.26
N LYS A 2 40.08 21.84 -18.91
CA LYS A 2 38.66 21.53 -18.64
C LYS A 2 38.41 20.91 -17.25
N LYS A 3 37.43 21.44 -16.50
CA LYS A 3 36.87 20.81 -15.29
C LYS A 3 35.88 19.74 -15.74
N ILE A 4 36.21 18.46 -15.56
CA ILE A 4 35.29 17.35 -15.82
C ILE A 4 34.35 17.25 -14.63
N ILE A 5 33.10 17.68 -14.82
CA ILE A 5 32.03 17.46 -13.84
C ILE A 5 31.52 16.05 -14.10
N LEU A 6 31.85 15.12 -13.21
CA LEU A 6 31.24 13.78 -13.15
C LEU A 6 29.78 13.95 -12.71
N LEU A 7 28.89 14.12 -13.69
CA LEU A 7 27.46 13.92 -13.50
C LEU A 7 27.24 12.42 -13.34
N ILE A 8 27.27 11.94 -12.10
CA ILE A 8 26.79 10.60 -11.77
C ILE A 8 25.29 10.64 -12.05
N PRO A 9 24.75 9.89 -13.03
CA PRO A 9 23.32 9.69 -13.07
C PRO A 9 22.99 8.92 -11.78
N LEU A 10 22.37 9.60 -10.81
CA LEU A 10 21.64 8.92 -9.77
C LEU A 10 20.53 8.15 -10.50
N PHE A 11 20.83 6.93 -10.90
CA PHE A 11 19.81 5.92 -11.11
C PHE A 11 19.19 5.67 -9.75
N LEU A 12 18.27 6.56 -9.36
CA LEU A 12 17.25 6.26 -8.38
C LEU A 12 16.40 5.19 -9.04
N ALA A 13 16.86 3.94 -8.98
CA ALA A 13 15.93 2.83 -8.92
C ALA A 13 14.97 3.24 -7.79
N ALA A 14 13.73 3.58 -8.16
CA ALA A 14 12.72 3.98 -7.21
C ALA A 14 12.45 2.76 -6.33
N CYS A 15 13.25 2.61 -5.28
CA CYS A 15 13.11 1.55 -4.32
C CYS A 15 11.74 1.77 -3.67
N ASP A 16 10.87 0.79 -3.79
CA ASP A 16 9.56 0.89 -3.19
C ASP A 16 9.72 1.00 -1.68
N SER A 17 9.15 2.06 -1.11
CA SER A 17 9.13 2.24 0.33
C SER A 17 8.42 1.05 0.98
N ALA A 18 8.94 0.57 2.11
CA ALA A 18 8.25 -0.43 2.90
C ALA A 18 7.08 0.23 3.65
N TYR A 19 5.87 -0.26 3.42
CA TYR A 19 4.66 0.20 4.10
C TYR A 19 4.13 -0.93 4.99
N THR A 20 3.62 -0.55 6.15
CA THR A 20 2.96 -1.44 7.10
C THR A 20 1.44 -1.45 6.89
N GLU A 21 0.77 -2.36 7.57
CA GLU A 21 -0.69 -2.41 7.59
C GLU A 21 -1.30 -1.10 8.13
N THR A 22 -0.71 -0.51 9.17
CA THR A 22 -1.18 0.75 9.78
C THR A 22 -1.08 1.91 8.80
N ASP A 23 0.01 1.99 8.03
CA ASP A 23 0.18 3.05 7.02
C ASP A 23 -0.96 3.04 6.00
N PHE A 24 -1.42 1.85 5.61
CA PHE A 24 -2.57 1.71 4.70
C PHE A 24 -3.90 2.07 5.37
N LEU A 25 -4.10 1.74 6.65
CA LEU A 25 -5.31 2.08 7.38
C LEU A 25 -5.47 3.58 7.62
N GLU A 26 -4.36 4.28 7.85
CA GLU A 26 -4.35 5.72 8.15
C GLU A 26 -4.36 6.61 6.89
N ASN A 27 -4.01 6.05 5.73
CA ASN A 27 -3.90 6.79 4.48
C ASN A 27 -4.68 6.15 3.33
N LYS A 28 -5.88 6.68 3.07
CA LYS A 28 -6.78 6.24 2.00
C LYS A 28 -6.16 6.40 0.60
N GLU A 29 -5.45 7.48 0.35
CA GLU A 29 -4.81 7.73 -0.95
C GLU A 29 -3.69 6.71 -1.21
N LEU A 30 -2.91 6.39 -0.18
CA LEU A 30 -1.89 5.34 -0.24
C LEU A 30 -2.54 3.99 -0.55
N MET A 31 -3.64 3.66 0.12
CA MET A 31 -4.39 2.42 -0.13
C MET A 31 -4.86 2.33 -1.58
N GLU A 32 -5.53 3.36 -2.10
CA GLU A 32 -6.05 3.39 -3.47
C GLU A 32 -4.94 3.25 -4.52
N LYS A 33 -3.83 3.97 -4.34
CA LYS A 33 -2.66 3.88 -5.21
C LYS A 33 -2.08 2.46 -5.23
N TRP A 34 -1.97 1.83 -4.06
CA TRP A 34 -1.38 0.50 -3.95
C TRP A 34 -2.31 -0.62 -4.40
N VAL A 35 -3.64 -0.46 -4.33
CA VAL A 35 -4.59 -1.40 -4.96
C VAL A 35 -4.30 -1.52 -6.45
N ILE A 36 -4.23 -0.38 -7.15
CA ILE A 36 -3.94 -0.36 -8.59
C ILE A 36 -2.56 -0.94 -8.89
N LYS A 37 -1.58 -0.67 -8.02
CA LYS A 37 -0.22 -1.19 -8.17
C LYS A 37 -0.16 -2.71 -8.01
N CYS A 38 -0.86 -3.27 -7.02
CA CYS A 38 -0.92 -4.71 -6.78
C CYS A 38 -1.68 -5.44 -7.91
N GLU A 39 -2.74 -4.84 -8.46
CA GLU A 39 -3.49 -5.42 -9.60
C GLU A 39 -2.68 -5.49 -10.89
N LYS A 40 -1.78 -4.52 -11.12
CA LYS A 40 -0.99 -4.41 -12.36
C LYS A 40 0.38 -5.08 -12.27
N ALA A 41 0.74 -5.64 -11.12
CA ALA A 41 2.04 -6.26 -10.92
C ALA A 41 2.11 -7.64 -11.60
N SER A 42 2.93 -7.77 -12.64
CA SER A 42 3.17 -9.04 -13.35
C SER A 42 4.40 -9.81 -12.85
N ASP A 43 5.46 -9.08 -12.44
CA ASP A 43 6.70 -9.63 -11.87
C ASP A 43 7.19 -8.68 -10.75
N PRO A 44 6.48 -8.64 -9.60
CA PRO A 44 6.79 -7.70 -8.52
C PRO A 44 8.07 -8.06 -7.79
N SER A 45 8.80 -7.04 -7.34
CA SER A 45 9.87 -7.22 -6.37
C SER A 45 9.33 -7.68 -5.01
N ASP A 46 10.18 -8.28 -4.17
CA ASP A 46 9.83 -8.70 -2.81
C ASP A 46 9.20 -7.56 -1.98
N ALA A 47 9.67 -6.33 -2.16
CA ALA A 47 9.10 -5.15 -1.49
C ALA A 47 7.65 -4.88 -1.92
N VAL A 48 7.35 -5.03 -3.21
CA VAL A 48 5.98 -4.88 -3.72
C VAL A 48 5.09 -6.00 -3.21
N ILE A 49 5.57 -7.24 -3.21
CA ILE A 49 4.84 -8.41 -2.67
C ILE A 49 4.48 -8.16 -1.19
N GLU A 50 5.46 -7.73 -0.40
CA GLU A 50 5.27 -7.50 1.03
C GLU A 50 4.27 -6.35 1.30
N ASN A 51 4.37 -5.26 0.56
CA ASN A 51 3.41 -4.16 0.66
C ASN A 51 2.00 -4.58 0.23
N CYS A 52 1.85 -5.38 -0.82
CA CYS A 52 0.55 -5.92 -1.23
C CYS A 52 -0.04 -6.85 -0.16
N ARG A 53 0.79 -7.60 0.57
CA ARG A 53 0.37 -8.41 1.72
C ARG A 53 -0.15 -7.54 2.87
N HIS A 54 0.55 -6.46 3.19
CA HIS A 54 0.09 -5.51 4.22
C HIS A 54 -1.19 -4.78 3.81
N LEU A 55 -1.30 -4.38 2.54
CA LEU A 55 -2.51 -3.79 1.96
C LEU A 55 -3.70 -4.75 2.12
N GLN A 56 -3.53 -6.03 1.77
CA GLN A 56 -4.60 -7.03 1.87
C GLN A 56 -5.09 -7.20 3.32
N LYS A 57 -4.17 -7.20 4.30
CA LYS A 57 -4.53 -7.25 5.72
C LYS A 57 -5.32 -6.01 6.15
N ALA A 58 -4.90 -4.82 5.72
CA ALA A 58 -5.59 -3.58 6.01
C ALA A 58 -7.03 -3.58 5.43
N GLN A 59 -7.20 -3.98 4.17
CA GLN A 59 -8.51 -4.10 3.53
C GLN A 59 -9.44 -5.10 4.26
N MET A 60 -8.90 -6.25 4.68
CA MET A 60 -9.67 -7.23 5.44
C MET A 60 -10.13 -6.65 6.79
N LYS A 61 -9.30 -5.88 7.49
CA LYS A 61 -9.72 -5.22 8.75
C LYS A 61 -10.83 -4.21 8.53
N VAL A 62 -10.74 -3.38 7.48
CA VAL A 62 -11.81 -2.42 7.13
C VAL A 62 -13.11 -3.16 6.84
N PHE A 63 -13.04 -4.24 6.06
CA PHE A 63 -14.21 -5.06 5.74
C PHE A 63 -14.84 -5.71 6.97
N LEU A 64 -14.04 -6.35 7.84
CA LEU A 64 -14.52 -6.99 9.06
C LEU A 64 -15.12 -5.98 10.05
N GLY A 65 -14.49 -4.81 10.21
CA GLY A 65 -15.04 -3.73 11.03
C GLY A 65 -16.39 -3.26 10.52
N SER A 66 -16.52 -3.09 9.20
CA SER A 66 -17.80 -2.73 8.56
C SER A 66 -18.89 -3.78 8.79
N LEU A 67 -18.55 -5.07 8.75
CA LEU A 67 -19.51 -6.15 9.04
C LEU A 67 -19.97 -6.16 10.50
N GLU A 68 -19.07 -5.88 11.43
CA GLU A 68 -19.40 -5.80 12.86
C GLU A 68 -20.34 -4.62 13.15
N GLU A 69 -20.09 -3.47 12.54
CA GLU A 69 -21.00 -2.32 12.62
C GLU A 69 -22.40 -2.64 12.08
N LEU A 70 -22.49 -3.27 10.91
CA LEU A 70 -23.77 -3.68 10.32
C LEU A 70 -24.53 -4.69 11.20
N LYS A 71 -23.82 -5.64 11.81
CA LYS A 71 -24.41 -6.60 12.76
C LYS A 71 -24.99 -5.88 13.98
N ASN A 72 -24.24 -4.94 14.54
CA ASN A 72 -24.65 -4.17 15.71
C ASN A 72 -25.85 -3.26 15.42
N GLN A 73 -25.94 -2.70 14.20
CA GLN A 73 -27.13 -1.93 13.78
C GLN A 73 -28.38 -2.83 13.66
N LYS A 74 -28.27 -4.02 13.08
CA LYS A 74 -29.41 -4.96 12.97
C LYS A 74 -29.96 -5.41 14.33
N ILE A 75 -29.12 -5.50 15.35
CA ILE A 75 -29.54 -5.86 16.72
C ILE A 75 -30.30 -4.70 17.39
N LYS A 76 -29.98 -3.43 17.07
CA LYS A 76 -30.65 -2.26 17.67
C LYS A 76 -32.04 -1.96 17.07
N ILE A 77 -32.36 -2.47 15.89
CA ILE A 77 -33.64 -2.22 15.19
C ILE A 77 -34.70 -3.30 15.55
N LYS A 78 -34.35 -4.27 16.40
CA LYS A 78 -35.19 -5.41 16.76
C LYS A 78 -35.54 -5.38 18.24
#